data_AF-C0D5I2-F1
#
_entry.id   AF-C0D5I2-F1
#
_cell.length_a   1.000
_cell.length_b   1.000
_cell.length_c   1.000
_cell.angle_alpha   90.00
_cell.angle_beta   90.00
_cell.angle_gamma   90.00
#
_symmetry.space_group_name_H-M   'P 1'
#
loop_
_entity.id
_entity.type
_entity.pdbx_description
1 polymer ?
#
loop_
_entity_poly.entity_id
_entity_poly.type
_entity_poly.pdbx_seq_one_letter_code
_entity_poly.pdbx_strand_id
1 'polypeptide(L)'
;MKENEKKMELLGNAPVPRALLALGLPTMIGMMINALYNLVDAYFVGGLGTSQMGAITVAFPLGQVVVGLGLLFGNGAASCLSRLLGRGDRENANRVASTALYSSIFVGALVISCCVIWLEPILGRLGASDSVMPYALSYTGIYITCSIFNVFNVTMNNIVSSEGA
;
A
#
# COMPACT_ATOMS: atom_id res chain seq x y z
N MET A 1 20.70 14.14 -7.79
CA MET A 1 22.07 13.92 -7.27
C MET A 1 22.45 14.93 -6.18
N LYS A 2 22.43 16.25 -6.44
CA LYS A 2 22.78 17.28 -5.43
C LYS A 2 21.98 17.25 -4.11
N GLU A 3 20.71 16.85 -4.13
CA GLU A 3 19.87 16.79 -2.92
C GLU A 3 20.18 15.57 -2.03
N ASN A 4 20.57 14.45 -2.65
CA ASN A 4 20.99 13.25 -1.93
C ASN A 4 22.37 13.43 -1.29
N GLU A 5 23.30 14.13 -1.96
CA GLU A 5 24.61 14.50 -1.39
C GLU A 5 24.46 15.39 -0.14
N LYS A 6 23.53 16.35 -0.18
CA LYS A 6 23.25 17.26 0.96
C LYS A 6 22.62 16.54 2.14
N LYS A 7 21.72 15.57 1.89
CA LYS A 7 21.15 14.69 2.92
C LYS A 7 22.21 13.77 3.55
N MET A 8 23.13 13.24 2.74
CA MET A 8 24.24 12.41 3.22
C MET A 8 25.25 13.21 4.06
N GLU A 9 25.59 14.45 3.68
CA GLU A 9 26.43 15.34 4.51
C GLU A 9 25.76 15.71 5.85
N LEU A 10 24.45 15.95 5.86
CA LEU A 10 23.67 16.24 7.08
C LEU A 10 23.63 15.04 8.03
N LEU A 11 23.50 13.81 7.51
CA LEU A 11 23.47 12.59 8.31
C LEU A 11 24.86 12.18 8.82
N GLY A 12 25.94 12.51 8.08
CA GLY A 12 27.31 12.15 8.43
C GLY A 12 28.03 13.15 9.35
N ASN A 13 27.74 14.47 9.26
CA ASN A 13 28.53 15.52 9.94
C ASN A 13 27.74 16.42 10.90
N ALA A 14 26.40 16.35 10.96
CA ALA A 14 25.61 17.20 11.85
C ALA A 14 25.32 16.51 13.21
N PRO A 15 25.22 17.26 14.32
CA PRO A 15 24.84 16.70 15.61
C PRO A 15 23.46 16.05 15.53
N VAL A 16 23.33 14.84 16.10
CA VAL A 16 22.14 13.96 16.05
C VAL A 16 20.80 14.70 16.23
N PRO A 17 20.64 15.66 17.18
CA PRO A 17 19.37 16.37 17.36
C PRO A 17 18.95 17.20 16.13
N ARG A 18 19.92 17.77 15.41
CA ARG A 18 19.68 18.64 14.26
C ARG A 18 19.28 17.83 13.03
N ALA A 19 19.89 16.65 12.86
CA ALA A 19 19.50 15.68 11.83
C ALA A 19 18.09 15.11 12.11
N LEU A 20 17.79 14.77 13.37
CA LEU A 20 16.46 14.31 13.79
C LEU A 20 15.38 15.35 13.52
N LEU A 21 15.63 16.63 13.83
CA LEU A 21 14.66 17.70 13.55
C LEU A 21 14.49 17.95 12.04
N ALA A 22 15.60 17.96 11.28
CA ALA A 22 15.56 18.23 9.84
C ALA A 22 14.80 17.16 9.04
N LEU A 23 14.84 15.90 9.47
CA LEU A 23 14.12 14.79 8.83
C LEU A 23 12.76 14.51 9.49
N GLY A 24 12.68 14.68 10.81
CA GLY A 24 11.50 14.40 11.61
C GLY A 24 10.37 15.39 11.38
N LEU A 25 10.65 16.70 11.31
CA LEU A 25 9.61 17.72 11.06
C LEU A 25 8.86 17.51 9.74
N PRO A 26 9.54 17.36 8.58
CA PRO A 26 8.87 17.07 7.32
C PRO A 26 8.03 15.79 7.38
N THR A 27 8.55 14.74 8.01
CA THR A 27 7.86 13.45 8.14
C THR A 27 6.61 13.58 9.02
N MET A 28 6.71 14.27 10.15
CA MET A 28 5.58 14.53 11.05
C MET A 28 4.47 15.34 10.35
N ILE A 29 4.84 16.39 9.61
CA ILE A 29 3.88 17.18 8.83
C ILE A 29 3.20 16.30 7.78
N GLY A 30 3.96 15.45 7.07
CA GLY A 30 3.41 14.51 6.08
C GLY A 30 2.40 13.54 6.69
N MET A 31 2.73 12.94 7.84
CA MET A 31 1.81 12.07 8.58
C MET A 31 0.58 12.81 9.08
N MET A 32 0.72 14.06 9.53
CA MET A 32 -0.41 14.88 9.98
C MET A 32 -1.37 15.23 8.85
N ILE A 33 -0.85 15.59 7.67
CA ILE A 33 -1.66 15.82 6.46
C ILE A 33 -2.40 14.55 6.05
N ASN A 34 -1.74 13.38 6.12
CA ASN A 34 -2.38 12.10 5.84
C ASN A 34 -3.51 11.79 6.83
N ALA A 35 -3.31 12.04 8.12
CA ALA A 35 -4.35 11.88 9.13
C ALA A 35 -5.56 12.82 8.89
N LEU A 36 -5.29 14.08 8.53
CA LEU A 36 -6.35 15.04 8.16
C LEU A 36 -7.12 14.59 6.92
N TYR A 37 -6.45 14.04 5.91
CA TYR A 37 -7.10 13.47 4.73
C TYR A 37 -8.07 12.34 5.12
N ASN A 38 -7.62 11.38 5.95
CA ASN A 38 -8.47 10.29 6.43
C ASN A 38 -9.67 10.81 7.24
N LEU A 39 -9.48 11.85 8.06
CA LEU A 39 -10.56 12.47 8.83
C LEU A 39 -11.60 13.15 7.93
N VAL A 40 -11.14 13.91 6.94
CA VAL A 40 -12.03 14.59 5.98
C VAL A 40 -12.79 13.57 5.15
N ASP A 41 -12.13 12.53 4.65
CA ASP A 41 -12.77 11.45 3.90
C ASP A 41 -13.86 10.75 4.74
N ALA A 42 -13.54 10.36 5.98
CA ALA A 42 -14.50 9.77 6.90
C ALA A 42 -15.66 10.72 7.23
N TYR A 43 -15.41 12.03 7.34
CA TYR A 43 -16.45 13.02 7.57
C TYR A 43 -17.41 13.14 6.37
N PHE A 44 -16.88 13.22 5.14
CA PHE A 44 -17.70 13.27 3.93
C PHE A 44 -18.53 12.00 3.77
N VAL A 45 -17.94 10.83 3.99
CA VAL A 45 -18.68 9.55 3.89
C VAL A 45 -19.68 9.40 5.04
N GLY A 46 -19.33 9.79 6.25
CA GLY A 46 -20.24 9.82 7.39
C GLY A 46 -21.44 10.74 7.16
N GLY A 47 -21.25 11.85 6.45
CA GLY A 47 -22.31 12.78 6.05
C GLY A 47 -23.29 12.22 5.02
N LEU A 48 -22.92 11.16 4.27
CA LEU A 48 -23.83 10.49 3.33
C LEU A 48 -24.88 9.63 4.02
N GLY A 49 -24.60 9.16 5.24
CA GLY A 49 -25.49 8.35 6.06
C GLY A 49 -24.80 7.17 6.74
N THR A 50 -25.46 6.59 7.75
CA THR A 50 -24.93 5.46 8.54
C THR A 50 -24.71 4.21 7.68
N SER A 51 -25.52 4.02 6.63
CA SER A 51 -25.39 2.87 5.73
C SER A 51 -24.15 2.98 4.84
N GLN A 52 -23.79 4.17 4.36
CA GLN A 52 -22.57 4.39 3.56
C GLN A 52 -21.30 4.27 4.41
N MET A 53 -21.32 4.78 5.64
CA MET A 53 -20.19 4.61 6.57
C MET A 53 -20.01 3.14 6.98
N GLY A 54 -21.11 2.41 7.17
CA GLY A 54 -21.09 0.96 7.38
C GLY A 54 -20.45 0.21 6.21
N ALA A 55 -20.76 0.61 4.97
CA ALA A 55 -20.20 0.00 3.77
C ALA A 55 -18.66 0.09 3.72
N ILE A 56 -18.07 1.24 4.07
CA ILE A 56 -16.61 1.40 4.13
C ILE A 56 -16.00 0.52 5.21
N THR A 57 -16.63 0.47 6.39
CA THR A 57 -16.14 -0.33 7.51
C THR A 57 -16.09 -1.82 7.17
N VAL A 58 -17.13 -2.32 6.49
CA VAL A 58 -17.20 -3.73 6.05
C VAL A 58 -16.25 -4.01 4.87
N ALA A 59 -15.95 -3.01 4.04
CA ALA A 59 -14.97 -3.11 2.96
C ALA A 59 -13.51 -3.07 3.44
N PHE A 60 -13.26 -2.53 4.63
CA PHE A 60 -11.90 -2.30 5.14
C PHE A 60 -11.03 -3.58 5.22
N PRO A 61 -11.52 -4.74 5.72
CA PRO A 61 -10.75 -5.98 5.73
C PRO A 61 -10.34 -6.44 4.34
N LEU A 62 -11.18 -6.22 3.32
CA LEU A 62 -10.85 -6.55 1.93
C LEU A 62 -9.71 -5.67 1.41
N GLY A 63 -9.70 -4.38 1.76
CA GLY A 63 -8.58 -3.50 1.47
C GLY A 63 -7.27 -3.96 2.11
N GLN A 64 -7.33 -4.46 3.36
CA GLN A 64 -6.15 -5.01 4.03
C GLN A 64 -5.60 -6.25 3.32
N VAL A 65 -6.46 -7.11 2.74
CA VAL A 65 -6.01 -8.27 1.96
C VAL A 65 -5.24 -7.83 0.71
N VAL A 66 -5.74 -6.82 -0.01
CA VAL A 66 -5.04 -6.26 -1.19
C VAL A 66 -3.67 -5.72 -0.80
N VAL A 67 -3.60 -4.88 0.24
CA VAL A 67 -2.33 -4.32 0.72
C VAL A 67 -1.39 -5.44 1.16
N GLY A 68 -1.92 -6.47 1.84
CA GLY A 68 -1.20 -7.66 2.25
C GLY A 68 -0.56 -8.41 1.07
N LEU A 69 -1.24 -8.53 -0.07
CA LEU A 69 -0.65 -9.10 -1.29
C LEU A 69 0.52 -8.26 -1.80
N GLY A 70 0.36 -6.94 -1.87
CA GLY A 70 1.45 -6.04 -2.26
C GLY A 70 2.67 -6.16 -1.34
N LEU A 71 2.44 -6.27 -0.03
CA LEU A 71 3.49 -6.47 0.96
C LEU A 71 4.14 -7.86 0.87
N LEU A 72 3.36 -8.92 0.59
CA LEU A 72 3.87 -10.28 0.43
C LEU A 72 4.93 -10.34 -0.67
N PHE A 73 4.58 -9.86 -1.87
CA PHE A 73 5.50 -9.85 -3.01
C PHE A 73 6.58 -8.80 -2.87
N GLY A 74 6.23 -7.60 -2.38
CA GLY A 74 7.18 -6.51 -2.16
C GLY A 74 8.28 -6.88 -1.17
N ASN A 75 7.93 -7.30 0.05
CA ASN A 75 8.91 -7.68 1.08
C ASN A 75 9.65 -8.98 0.73
N GLY A 76 8.96 -9.95 0.12
CA GLY A 76 9.59 -11.19 -0.34
C GLY A 76 10.67 -10.92 -1.40
N ALA A 77 10.36 -10.08 -2.38
CA ALA A 77 11.31 -9.66 -3.41
C ALA A 77 12.45 -8.80 -2.83
N ALA A 78 12.11 -7.82 -1.99
CA ALA A 78 13.05 -6.96 -1.28
C ALA A 78 14.16 -7.75 -0.55
N SER A 79 13.76 -8.78 0.19
CA SER A 79 14.71 -9.64 0.91
C SER A 79 15.66 -10.39 -0.02
N CYS A 80 15.15 -10.90 -1.14
CA CYS A 80 15.97 -11.60 -2.14
C CYS A 80 16.90 -10.62 -2.88
N LEU A 81 16.38 -9.45 -3.26
CA LEU A 81 17.11 -8.36 -3.92
C LEU A 81 18.28 -7.88 -3.07
N SER A 82 18.06 -7.59 -1.79
CA SER A 82 19.11 -7.15 -0.86
C SER A 82 20.29 -8.14 -0.82
N ARG A 83 20.00 -9.45 -0.81
CA ARG A 83 21.05 -10.49 -0.80
C ARG A 83 21.80 -10.62 -2.12
N LEU A 84 21.12 -10.44 -3.26
CA LEU A 84 21.74 -10.50 -4.60
C LEU A 84 22.59 -9.26 -4.88
N LEU A 85 22.06 -8.08 -4.57
CA LEU A 85 22.76 -6.80 -4.69
C LEU A 85 23.99 -6.75 -3.77
N GLY A 86 23.86 -7.25 -2.54
CA GLY A 86 25.00 -7.38 -1.61
C GLY A 86 26.11 -8.32 -2.11
N ARG A 87 25.81 -9.23 -3.04
CA ARG A 87 26.80 -10.09 -3.73
C ARG A 87 27.33 -9.49 -5.04
N GLY A 88 26.86 -8.30 -5.43
CA GLY A 88 27.20 -7.65 -6.70
C GLY A 88 26.46 -8.23 -7.93
N ASP A 89 25.52 -9.15 -7.73
CA ASP A 89 24.82 -9.86 -8.81
C ASP A 89 23.59 -9.10 -9.29
N ARG A 90 23.83 -8.03 -10.06
CA ARG A 90 22.77 -7.15 -10.57
C ARG A 90 21.87 -7.79 -11.62
N GLU A 91 22.39 -8.75 -12.39
CA GLU A 91 21.60 -9.40 -13.44
C GLU A 91 20.50 -10.27 -12.81
N ASN A 92 20.85 -11.08 -11.82
CA ASN A 92 19.87 -11.88 -11.11
C ASN A 92 18.94 -11.02 -10.25
N ALA A 93 19.43 -9.92 -9.67
CA ALA A 93 18.59 -8.96 -8.95
C ALA A 93 17.47 -8.41 -9.86
N ASN A 94 17.81 -7.95 -11.07
CA ASN A 94 16.82 -7.42 -12.01
C ASN A 94 15.81 -8.49 -12.48
N ARG A 95 16.25 -9.73 -12.67
CA ARG A 95 15.35 -10.86 -12.99
C ARG A 95 14.37 -11.13 -11.85
N VAL A 96 14.83 -11.09 -10.59
CA VAL A 96 13.97 -11.28 -9.42
C VAL A 96 12.96 -10.14 -9.28
N ALA A 97 13.37 -8.88 -9.43
CA ALA A 97 12.47 -7.73 -9.39
C ALA A 97 11.36 -7.85 -10.45
N SER A 98 11.74 -8.14 -11.69
CA SER A 98 10.78 -8.32 -12.79
C SER A 98 9.82 -9.48 -12.52
N THR A 99 10.35 -10.64 -12.11
CA THR A 99 9.53 -11.83 -11.82
C THR A 99 8.56 -11.58 -10.67
N ALA A 100 9.03 -10.92 -9.60
CA ALA A 100 8.19 -10.57 -8.46
C ALA A 100 7.04 -9.65 -8.89
N LEU A 101 7.32 -8.63 -9.71
CA LEU A 101 6.32 -7.70 -10.19
C LEU A 101 5.28 -8.38 -11.10
N TYR A 102 5.69 -9.21 -12.06
CA TYR A 102 4.76 -9.96 -12.89
C TYR A 102 3.93 -10.95 -12.08
N SER A 103 4.55 -11.64 -11.11
CA SER A 103 3.86 -12.57 -10.24
C SER A 103 2.85 -11.88 -9.33
N SER A 104 3.16 -10.67 -8.82
CA SER A 104 2.26 -9.92 -7.95
C SER A 104 1.04 -9.40 -8.72
N ILE A 105 1.22 -8.94 -9.95
CA ILE A 105 0.11 -8.54 -10.83
C ILE A 105 -0.74 -9.76 -11.19
N PHE A 106 -0.12 -10.88 -11.56
CA PHE A 106 -0.85 -12.09 -11.95
C PHE A 106 -1.67 -12.67 -10.79
N VAL A 107 -1.04 -12.86 -9.62
CA VAL A 107 -1.72 -13.36 -8.42
C VAL A 107 -2.73 -12.34 -7.92
N GLY A 108 -2.39 -11.05 -7.94
CA GLY A 108 -3.29 -9.96 -7.58
C GLY A 108 -4.55 -9.96 -8.44
N ALA A 109 -4.42 -10.07 -9.77
CA ALA A 109 -5.55 -10.16 -10.69
C ALA A 109 -6.42 -11.39 -10.43
N LEU A 110 -5.80 -12.54 -10.09
CA LEU A 110 -6.51 -13.78 -9.78
C LEU A 110 -7.31 -13.63 -8.48
N VAL A 111 -6.70 -13.08 -7.43
CA VAL A 111 -7.39 -12.82 -6.14
C VAL A 111 -8.50 -11.79 -6.29
N ILE A 112 -8.25 -10.69 -7.01
CA ILE A 112 -9.25 -9.66 -7.34
C ILE A 112 -10.44 -10.27 -8.06
N SER A 113 -10.20 -11.10 -9.07
CA SER A 113 -11.26 -11.77 -9.84
C SER A 113 -12.09 -12.69 -8.94
N CYS A 114 -11.45 -13.49 -8.10
CA CYS A 114 -12.14 -14.31 -7.10
C CYS A 114 -12.97 -13.46 -6.11
N CYS A 115 -12.40 -12.36 -5.60
CA CYS A 115 -13.09 -11.47 -4.67
C CYS A 115 -14.31 -10.80 -5.30
N VAL A 116 -14.26 -10.41 -6.58
CA VAL A 116 -15.40 -9.82 -7.29
C VAL A 116 -16.51 -10.85 -7.51
N ILE A 117 -16.16 -12.10 -7.87
CA ILE A 117 -17.15 -13.18 -8.07
C ILE A 117 -17.87 -13.54 -6.76
N TRP A 118 -17.14 -13.57 -5.64
CA TRP A 118 -17.69 -13.90 -4.32
C TRP A 118 -17.97 -12.66 -3.45
N LEU A 119 -18.10 -11.48 -4.04
CA LEU A 119 -18.15 -10.23 -3.29
C LEU A 119 -19.35 -10.17 -2.33
N GLU A 120 -20.53 -10.55 -2.81
CA GLU A 120 -21.78 -10.55 -2.05
C GLU A 120 -21.74 -11.48 -0.82
N PRO A 121 -21.37 -12.78 -0.92
CA PRO A 121 -21.27 -13.64 0.26
C PRO A 121 -20.11 -13.26 1.20
N ILE A 122 -19.04 -12.66 0.68
CA ILE A 122 -17.94 -12.14 1.52
C ILE A 122 -18.44 -10.97 2.36
N LEU A 123 -19.08 -9.97 1.74
CA LEU A 123 -19.62 -8.80 2.43
C LEU A 123 -20.70 -9.20 3.45
N GLY A 124 -21.55 -10.17 3.12
CA GLY A 124 -22.53 -10.73 4.06
C GLY A 124 -21.88 -11.36 5.29
N ARG A 125 -20.79 -12.12 5.13
CA ARG A 125 -20.03 -12.69 6.27
C ARG A 125 -19.27 -11.65 7.08
N LEU A 126 -18.86 -10.54 6.45
CA LEU A 126 -18.21 -9.42 7.12
C LEU A 126 -19.20 -8.51 7.86
N GLY A 127 -20.50 -8.80 7.81
CA GLY A 127 -21.53 -8.11 8.58
C GLY A 127 -22.29 -7.03 7.81
N ALA A 128 -22.29 -7.05 6.47
CA ALA A 128 -23.15 -6.19 5.68
C ALA A 128 -24.63 -6.55 5.92
N SER A 129 -25.37 -5.65 6.54
CA SER A 129 -26.83 -5.70 6.61
C SER A 129 -27.48 -5.37 5.27
N ASP A 130 -28.74 -5.75 5.06
CA ASP A 130 -29.45 -5.58 3.78
C ASP A 130 -29.49 -4.12 3.28
N SER A 131 -29.52 -3.15 4.20
CA SER A 131 -29.47 -1.72 3.87
C SER A 131 -28.08 -1.23 3.43
N VAL A 132 -27.02 -1.94 3.83
CA VAL A 132 -25.61 -1.59 3.57
C VAL A 132 -25.07 -2.32 2.34
N MET A 133 -25.57 -3.52 2.06
CA MET A 133 -25.16 -4.39 0.95
C MET A 133 -25.02 -3.69 -0.41
N PRO A 134 -26.00 -2.90 -0.91
CA PRO A 134 -25.86 -2.26 -2.23
C PRO A 134 -24.75 -1.20 -2.28
N TYR A 135 -24.53 -0.48 -1.17
CA TYR A 135 -23.45 0.51 -1.06
C TYR A 135 -22.09 -0.17 -0.93
N ALA A 136 -22.02 -1.26 -0.15
CA ALA A 136 -20.80 -2.05 0.03
C ALA A 136 -20.37 -2.73 -1.28
N LEU A 137 -21.30 -3.30 -2.05
CA LEU A 137 -21.01 -3.89 -3.35
C LEU A 137 -20.46 -2.85 -4.33
N SER A 138 -21.11 -1.69 -4.43
CA SER A 138 -20.70 -0.62 -5.35
C SER A 138 -19.31 -0.07 -4.98
N TYR A 139 -19.10 0.27 -3.71
CA TYR A 139 -17.83 0.81 -3.22
C TYR A 139 -16.71 -0.22 -3.34
N THR A 140 -16.92 -1.43 -2.83
CA THR A 140 -15.89 -2.47 -2.77
C THR A 140 -15.58 -3.01 -4.16
N GLY A 141 -16.57 -3.13 -5.04
CA GLY A 141 -16.36 -3.56 -6.43
C GLY A 141 -15.45 -2.60 -7.20
N ILE A 142 -15.71 -1.29 -7.10
CA ILE A 142 -14.84 -0.26 -7.70
C ILE A 142 -13.46 -0.29 -7.07
N TYR A 143 -13.39 -0.32 -5.73
CA TYR A 143 -12.14 -0.33 -4.98
C TYR A 143 -11.25 -1.52 -5.36
N ILE A 144 -11.80 -2.74 -5.32
CA ILE A 144 -11.07 -3.99 -5.63
C ILE A 144 -10.63 -4.02 -7.09
N THR A 145 -11.44 -3.50 -8.02
CA THR A 145 -11.03 -3.42 -9.44
C THR A 145 -9.82 -2.49 -9.63
N CYS A 146 -9.84 -1.32 -8.97
CA CYS A 146 -8.72 -0.37 -8.98
C CYS A 146 -7.51 -0.84 -8.15
N SER A 147 -7.71 -1.81 -7.26
CA SER A 147 -6.70 -2.25 -6.29
C SER A 147 -5.47 -2.89 -6.94
N ILE A 148 -5.55 -3.34 -8.19
CA ILE A 148 -4.40 -3.84 -8.95
C ILE A 148 -3.29 -2.79 -9.09
N PHE A 149 -3.66 -1.51 -9.25
CA PHE A 149 -2.72 -0.40 -9.27
C PHE A 149 -2.07 -0.20 -7.90
N ASN A 150 -2.82 -0.45 -6.82
CA ASN A 150 -2.29 -0.38 -5.46
C ASN A 150 -1.28 -1.50 -5.20
N VAL A 151 -1.57 -2.75 -5.58
CA VAL A 151 -0.63 -3.88 -5.48
C VAL A 151 0.66 -3.59 -6.25
N PHE A 152 0.54 -3.08 -7.48
CA PHE A 152 1.70 -2.65 -8.26
C PHE A 152 2.50 -1.55 -7.55
N ASN A 153 1.83 -0.51 -7.05
CA ASN A 153 2.47 0.60 -6.37
C ASN A 153 3.22 0.16 -5.11
N VAL A 154 2.59 -0.64 -4.25
CA VAL A 154 3.20 -1.15 -3.01
C VAL A 154 4.39 -2.08 -3.34
N THR A 155 4.23 -2.98 -4.31
CA THR A 155 5.32 -3.89 -4.72
C THR A 155 6.52 -3.10 -5.24
N MET A 156 6.28 -2.15 -6.15
CA MET A 156 7.33 -1.33 -6.74
C MET A 156 8.03 -0.46 -5.69
N ASN A 157 7.27 0.16 -4.78
CA ASN A 157 7.83 0.97 -3.71
C ASN A 157 8.80 0.16 -2.84
N ASN A 158 8.43 -1.06 -2.45
CA ASN A 158 9.30 -1.94 -1.67
C ASN A 158 10.55 -2.39 -2.44
N ILE A 159 10.41 -2.69 -3.74
CA ILE A 159 11.55 -3.05 -4.61
C ILE A 159 12.54 -1.88 -4.70
N VAL A 160 12.06 -0.68 -5.03
CA VAL A 160 12.90 0.53 -5.17
C VAL A 160 13.58 0.88 -3.85
N SER A 161 12.86 0.81 -2.73
CA SER A 161 13.44 1.03 -1.40
C SER A 161 14.55 0.03 -1.06
N SER A 162 14.53 -1.17 -1.64
CA SER A 162 15.55 -2.21 -1.41
C SER A 162 16.77 -2.07 -2.31
N GLU A 163 16.66 -1.38 -3.44
CA GLU A 163 17.80 -1.05 -4.31
C GLU A 163 18.54 0.21 -3.84
N GLY A 164 17.83 1.13 -3.17
CA GLY A 164 18.34 2.43 -2.73
C GLY A 164 18.77 2.53 -1.27
N ALA A 165 18.58 1.47 -0.47
CA ALA A 165 19.06 1.34 0.90
C ALA A 165 20.35 0.51 0.96
#